data_AF-A0A7V9FMA1-F1
#
_entry.id   AF-A0A7V9FMA1-F1
#
_cell.length_a   1.000
_cell.length_b   1.000
_cell.length_c   1.000
_cell.angle_alpha   90.00
_cell.angle_beta   90.00
_cell.angle_gamma   90.00
#
_symmetry.space_group_name_H-M   'P 1'
#
loop_
_entity.id
_entity.type
_entity.pdbx_description
1 polymer ?
#
loop_
_entity_poly.entity_id
_entity_poly.type
_entity_poly.pdbx_seq_one_letter_code
_entity_poly.pdbx_strand_id
1 'polypeptide(L)'
;MRTKSADGRCAERELRGVDDAGREERIVIWIERRPGATWSVGRAVNPQHRASDEPRHDDWLFQGYELGDALEAANDALEDDVRVLEQDGGSERVRPFTRGEVLPFLERYFFGRR
;
A
#
# COMPACT_ATOMS: atom_id res chain seq x y z
N MET A 1 -17.45 7.30 -7.67
CA MET A 1 -16.72 8.56 -7.40
C MET A 1 -15.27 8.17 -7.13
N ARG A 2 -14.29 8.70 -7.88
CA ARG A 2 -12.87 8.47 -7.57
C ARG A 2 -12.52 9.33 -6.35
N THR A 3 -12.12 8.68 -5.26
CA THR A 3 -11.83 9.27 -3.96
C THR A 3 -10.59 10.16 -4.06
N LYS A 4 -10.58 11.32 -3.38
CA LYS A 4 -9.47 12.31 -3.42
C LYS A 4 -8.13 11.76 -2.93
N SER A 5 -8.13 10.66 -2.19
CA SER A 5 -6.95 9.92 -1.71
C SER A 5 -6.31 9.02 -2.78
N ALA A 6 -7.02 8.67 -3.86
CA ALA A 6 -6.48 7.82 -4.93
C ALA A 6 -5.61 8.57 -5.95
N ASP A 7 -5.74 9.90 -6.08
CA ASP A 7 -4.98 10.67 -7.09
C ASP A 7 -3.47 10.71 -6.82
N GLY A 8 -3.04 10.43 -5.58
CA GLY A 8 -1.64 10.33 -5.18
C GLY A 8 -1.10 8.90 -5.11
N ARG A 9 -1.95 7.87 -5.16
CA ARG A 9 -1.53 6.47 -4.99
C ARG A 9 -0.72 6.03 -6.21
N CYS A 10 0.56 5.73 -5.99
CA CYS A 10 1.50 5.42 -7.07
C CYS A 10 1.77 3.92 -7.21
N ALA A 11 1.64 3.16 -6.13
CA ALA A 11 1.75 1.70 -6.13
C ALA A 11 0.87 1.10 -5.03
N GLU A 12 0.39 -0.12 -5.26
CA GLU A 12 -0.45 -0.87 -4.33
C GLU A 12 -0.13 -2.36 -4.45
N ARG A 13 -0.26 -3.07 -3.33
CA ARG A 13 -0.28 -4.52 -3.24
C ARG A 13 -1.48 -4.94 -2.39
N GLU A 14 -2.08 -6.04 -2.80
CA GLU A 14 -3.16 -6.70 -2.09
C GLU A 14 -2.69 -8.11 -1.77
N LEU A 15 -2.92 -8.52 -0.52
CA LEU A 15 -2.70 -9.87 -0.05
C LEU A 15 -4.03 -10.46 0.39
N ARG A 16 -4.25 -11.74 0.09
CA ARG A 16 -5.45 -12.48 0.49
C ARG A 16 -5.09 -13.69 1.33
N GLY A 17 -5.84 -13.87 2.40
CA GLY A 17 -5.65 -14.94 3.37
C GLY A 17 -6.95 -15.42 3.98
N VAL A 18 -6.81 -16.25 5.02
CA VAL A 18 -7.90 -16.67 5.89
C VAL A 18 -7.46 -16.48 7.34
N ASP A 19 -8.34 -15.96 8.19
CA ASP A 19 -8.06 -15.82 9.62
C ASP A 19 -8.29 -17.13 10.38
N ASP A 20 -7.97 -17.15 11.68
CA ASP A 20 -8.18 -18.31 12.58
C ASP A 20 -9.65 -18.79 12.66
N ALA A 21 -10.60 -17.94 12.28
CA ALA A 21 -12.03 -18.28 12.23
C ALA A 21 -12.48 -18.77 10.84
N GLY A 22 -11.56 -18.92 9.89
CA GLY A 22 -11.82 -19.33 8.52
C GLY A 22 -12.48 -18.25 7.66
N ARG A 23 -12.41 -16.98 8.06
CA ARG A 23 -12.96 -15.85 7.30
C ARG A 23 -11.90 -15.29 6.36
N GLU A 24 -12.32 -14.86 5.18
CA GLU A 24 -11.44 -14.20 4.21
C GLU A 24 -10.81 -12.94 4.83
N GLU A 25 -9.49 -12.87 4.78
CA GLU A 25 -8.73 -11.68 5.15
C GLU A 25 -8.12 -11.04 3.90
N ARG A 26 -8.21 -9.72 3.84
CA ARG A 26 -7.59 -8.91 2.78
C ARG A 26 -6.74 -7.81 3.39
N ILE A 27 -5.46 -7.77 3.04
CA ILE A 27 -4.54 -6.73 3.46
C ILE A 27 -4.18 -5.90 2.23
N VAL A 28 -4.25 -4.58 2.34
CA VAL A 28 -3.85 -3.65 1.28
C VAL A 28 -2.71 -2.77 1.78
N ILE A 29 -1.59 -2.80 1.08
CA ILE A 29 -0.43 -1.93 1.31
C ILE A 29 -0.29 -1.00 0.11
N TRP A 30 -0.08 0.29 0.34
CA TRP A 30 0.09 1.24 -0.76
C TRP A 30 1.15 2.30 -0.46
N ILE A 31 1.72 2.83 -1.54
CA ILE A 31 2.58 4.01 -1.51
C ILE A 31 1.82 5.13 -2.20
N GLU A 32 1.80 6.30 -1.57
CA GLU A 32 1.21 7.50 -2.14
C GLU A 32 2.14 8.70 -2.08
N ARG A 33 2.00 9.55 -3.10
CA ARG A 33 2.60 10.87 -3.16
C ARG A 33 1.58 11.91 -2.72
N ARG A 34 1.86 12.59 -1.62
CA ARG A 34 1.00 13.62 -1.04
C ARG A 34 1.46 15.04 -1.43
N PRO A 35 0.58 16.05 -1.29
CA PRO A 35 0.99 17.45 -1.39
C PRO A 35 2.18 17.76 -0.48
N GLY A 36 3.06 18.66 -0.91
CA GLY A 36 4.29 18.99 -0.16
C GLY A 36 5.45 18.04 -0.41
N ALA A 37 5.39 17.22 -1.47
CA ALA A 37 6.42 16.26 -1.85
C ALA A 37 6.66 15.11 -0.87
N THR A 38 5.72 14.86 0.04
CA THR A 38 5.78 13.79 1.04
C THR A 38 5.35 12.46 0.43
N TRP A 39 6.10 11.41 0.73
CA TRP A 39 5.73 10.02 0.55
C TRP A 39 5.02 9.50 1.78
N SER A 40 4.00 8.67 1.55
CA SER A 40 3.34 7.97 2.64
C SER A 40 3.10 6.52 2.27
N VAL A 41 3.28 5.66 3.26
CA VAL A 41 3.00 4.22 3.16
C VAL A 41 1.82 3.93 4.06
N GLY A 42 0.79 3.35 3.48
CA GLY A 42 -0.38 2.90 4.22
C GLY A 42 -0.53 1.39 4.18
N ARG A 43 -1.09 0.83 5.25
CA ARG A 43 -1.50 -0.57 5.38
C ARG A 43 -2.89 -0.62 6.00
N ALA A 44 -3.79 -1.36 5.37
CA ALA A 44 -5.14 -1.57 5.87
C ALA A 44 -5.50 -3.05 5.83
N VAL A 45 -5.91 -3.58 6.98
CA VAL A 45 -6.53 -4.91 7.10
C VAL A 45 -8.04 -4.78 6.92
N ASN A 46 -8.59 -5.66 6.11
CA ASN A 46 -10.00 -5.77 5.77
C ASN A 46 -10.70 -4.44 5.42
N PRO A 47 -10.14 -3.63 4.49
CA PRO A 47 -10.74 -2.35 4.12
C PRO A 47 -12.17 -2.49 3.57
N GLN A 48 -12.51 -3.62 2.95
CA GLN A 48 -13.84 -3.94 2.42
C GLN A 48 -14.96 -3.98 3.47
N HIS A 49 -14.62 -4.09 4.76
CA HIS A 49 -15.59 -4.08 5.85
C HIS A 49 -15.79 -2.71 6.49
N ARG A 50 -15.09 -1.67 5.99
CA ARG A 50 -15.16 -0.32 6.52
C ARG A 50 -16.35 0.44 5.91
N ALA A 51 -16.88 1.38 6.69
CA ALA A 51 -17.94 2.28 6.22
C ALA A 51 -17.46 3.33 5.20
N SER A 52 -16.14 3.47 5.02
CA SER A 52 -15.51 4.42 4.11
C SER A 52 -14.21 3.85 3.57
N ASP A 53 -13.89 4.18 2.32
CA ASP A 53 -12.64 3.84 1.63
C ASP A 53 -11.49 4.82 1.97
N GLU A 54 -11.74 5.84 2.80
CA GLU A 54 -10.69 6.77 3.25
C GLU A 54 -9.74 6.08 4.24
N PRO A 55 -8.41 6.25 4.10
CA PRO A 55 -7.46 5.78 5.08
C PRO A 55 -7.71 6.38 6.47
N ARG A 56 -7.60 5.55 7.50
CA ARG A 56 -7.61 5.95 8.91
C ARG A 56 -6.24 6.46 9.31
N HIS A 57 -6.19 7.19 10.42
CA HIS A 57 -4.94 7.68 10.99
C HIS A 57 -3.95 6.54 11.25
N ASP A 58 -4.43 5.42 11.79
CA ASP A 58 -3.58 4.29 12.18
C ASP A 58 -3.22 3.36 11.02
N ASP A 59 -3.70 3.66 9.80
CA ASP A 59 -3.25 2.92 8.61
C ASP A 59 -1.88 3.39 8.12
N TRP A 60 -1.38 4.56 8.56
CA TRP A 60 -0.11 5.12 8.07
C TRP A 60 1.08 4.50 8.79
N LEU A 61 1.90 3.76 8.05
CA LEU A 61 3.13 3.16 8.55
C LEU A 61 4.33 4.12 8.45
N PHE A 62 4.32 4.98 7.44
CA PHE A 62 5.42 5.92 7.18
C PHE A 62 4.93 7.21 6.55
N GLN A 63 5.54 8.34 6.92
CA GLN A 63 5.40 9.62 6.25
C GLN A 63 6.75 10.34 6.26
N GLY A 64 7.27 10.70 5.07
CA GLY A 64 8.59 11.32 4.95
C GLY A 64 8.88 11.82 3.54
N TYR A 65 10.11 12.31 3.30
CA TYR A 65 10.48 12.93 2.02
C TYR A 65 11.31 12.03 1.12
N GLU A 66 11.93 10.99 1.68
CA GLU A 66 12.78 10.06 0.94
C GLU A 66 11.96 8.89 0.36
N LEU A 67 12.14 8.64 -0.94
CA LEU A 67 11.49 7.50 -1.60
C LEU A 67 12.11 6.17 -1.16
N GLY A 68 13.39 6.16 -0.79
CA GLY A 68 14.08 4.96 -0.29
C GLY A 68 13.39 4.42 0.96
N ASP A 69 13.25 5.27 1.96
CA ASP A 69 12.60 4.95 3.24
C ASP A 69 11.14 4.52 3.06
N ALA A 70 10.42 5.16 2.14
CA ALA A 70 9.05 4.75 1.82
C ALA A 70 9.00 3.35 1.17
N LEU A 71 9.95 3.02 0.29
CA LEU A 71 10.04 1.68 -0.30
C LEU A 71 10.45 0.63 0.73
N GLU A 72 11.35 0.97 1.65
CA GLU A 72 11.75 0.11 2.77
C GLU A 72 10.54 -0.18 3.66
N ALA A 73 9.88 0.84 4.20
CA ALA A 73 8.70 0.67 5.04
C ALA A 73 7.56 -0.11 4.36
N ALA A 74 7.36 0.06 3.06
CA ALA A 74 6.35 -0.69 2.31
C ALA A 74 6.74 -2.16 2.09
N ASN A 75 8.02 -2.44 1.84
CA ASN A 75 8.51 -3.79 1.63
C ASN A 75 8.65 -4.59 2.92
N ASP A 76 9.05 -3.94 4.02
CA ASP A 76 9.09 -4.56 5.35
C ASP A 76 7.69 -5.02 5.76
N ALA A 77 6.69 -4.13 5.62
CA ALA A 77 5.29 -4.47 5.89
C ALA A 77 4.78 -5.61 5.00
N LEU A 78 5.12 -5.59 3.70
CA LEU A 78 4.75 -6.63 2.76
C LEU A 78 5.38 -7.97 3.12
N GLU A 79 6.66 -7.98 3.48
CA GLU A 79 7.37 -9.19 3.88
C GLU A 79 6.80 -9.78 5.17
N ASP A 80 6.51 -8.94 6.17
CA ASP A 80 5.90 -9.37 7.43
C ASP A 80 4.52 -10.00 7.19
N ASP A 81 3.66 -9.37 6.38
CA ASP A 81 2.34 -9.91 6.08
C ASP A 81 2.40 -11.19 5.24
N VAL A 82 3.30 -11.26 4.25
CA VAL A 82 3.51 -12.48 3.45
C VAL A 82 3.98 -13.63 4.34
N ARG A 83 4.92 -13.39 5.28
CA ARG A 83 5.39 -14.42 6.21
C ARG A 83 4.27 -14.96 7.09
N VAL A 84 3.36 -14.10 7.56
CA VAL A 84 2.18 -14.53 8.34
C VAL A 84 1.27 -15.41 7.47
N LEU A 85 0.95 -14.97 6.25
CA LEU A 85 0.10 -15.74 5.34
C LEU A 85 0.71 -17.09 4.95
N GLU A 86 2.02 -17.17 4.76
CA GLU A 86 2.72 -18.44 4.48
C GLU A 86 2.63 -19.41 5.66
N GLN A 87 2.66 -18.92 6.90
CA GLN A 87 2.46 -19.75 8.10
C GLN A 87 1.03 -20.32 8.18
N ASP A 88 0.05 -19.57 7.67
CA ASP A 88 -1.35 -20.00 7.60
C ASP A 88 -1.67 -20.84 6.34
N GLY A 89 -0.64 -21.22 5.57
CA GLY A 89 -0.76 -22.06 4.38
C GLY A 89 -1.10 -21.33 3.08
N GLY A 90 -1.08 -19.99 3.10
CA GLY A 90 -1.14 -19.15 1.91
C GLY A 90 0.11 -19.31 1.03
N SER A 91 -0.06 -19.19 -0.29
CA SER A 91 1.06 -19.31 -1.26
C SER A 91 1.15 -18.11 -2.20
N GLU A 92 0.51 -16.99 -1.85
CA GLU A 92 0.48 -15.81 -2.70
C GLU A 92 1.85 -15.11 -2.71
N ARG A 93 2.58 -15.26 -3.82
CA ARG A 93 3.85 -14.57 -4.04
C ARG A 93 3.60 -13.20 -4.65
N VAL A 94 3.52 -12.19 -3.80
CA VAL A 94 3.41 -10.80 -4.22
C VAL A 94 4.80 -10.20 -4.43
N ARG A 95 4.95 -9.45 -5.53
CA ARG A 95 6.23 -8.80 -5.86
C ARG A 95 6.49 -7.60 -4.96
N PRO A 96 7.74 -7.33 -4.55
CA PRO A 96 8.08 -6.15 -3.78
C PRO A 96 7.76 -4.86 -4.54
N PHE A 97 7.65 -3.77 -3.79
CA PHE A 97 7.62 -2.42 -4.32
C PHE A 97 9.00 -2.02 -4.82
N THR A 98 9.04 -1.44 -6.03
CA THR A 98 10.29 -1.06 -6.68
C THR A 98 10.31 0.41 -7.04
N ARG A 99 11.50 0.99 -7.11
CA ARG A 99 11.64 2.35 -7.65
C ARG A 99 11.14 2.46 -9.09
N GLY A 100 11.32 1.38 -9.88
CA GLY A 100 10.95 1.32 -11.30
C GLY A 100 9.46 1.48 -11.56
N GLU A 101 8.59 1.06 -10.64
CA GLU A 101 7.14 1.26 -10.80
C GLU A 101 6.66 2.63 -10.30
N VAL A 102 7.36 3.23 -9.33
CA VAL A 102 6.99 4.52 -8.74
C VAL A 102 7.43 5.70 -9.61
N LEU A 103 8.61 5.64 -10.25
CA LEU A 103 9.12 6.75 -11.06
C LEU A 103 8.20 7.13 -12.24
N PRO A 104 7.65 6.20 -13.04
CA PRO A 104 6.74 6.54 -14.13
C PRO A 104 5.45 7.24 -13.67
N PHE A 105 5.00 6.97 -12.43
CA PHE A 105 3.88 7.70 -11.84
C PHE A 105 4.24 9.17 -11.64
N LEU A 106 5.43 9.47 -11.09
CA LEU A 106 5.87 10.85 -10.88
C LEU A 106 6.00 11.61 -12.20
N GLU A 107 6.54 10.96 -13.23
CA GLU A 107 6.66 11.58 -14.55
C GLU A 107 5.29 12.02 -15.09
N ARG A 108 4.27 11.14 -14.98
CA ARG A 108 2.89 11.50 -15.35
C ARG A 108 2.28 12.55 -14.43
N TYR A 109 2.51 12.44 -13.12
CA TYR A 109 1.91 13.31 -12.11
C TYR A 109 2.42 14.76 -12.23
N PHE A 110 3.71 14.94 -12.53
CA PHE A 110 4.33 16.26 -12.69
C PHE A 110 4.31 16.78 -14.13
N PHE A 111 4.55 15.94 -15.13
CA PHE A 111 4.75 16.37 -16.53
C PHE A 111 3.60 15.97 -17.49
N GLY A 112 2.69 15.10 -17.06
CA GLY A 112 1.55 14.64 -17.87
C GLY A 112 0.33 15.55 -17.86
N ARG A 113 0.39 16.70 -17.17
CA ARG A 113 -0.65 17.74 -17.25
C ARG A 113 -0.35 18.64 -18.46
N ARG A 114 -0.86 18.26 -19.63
CA ARG A 114 -1.01 19.16 -20.78
C ARG A 114 -2.45 19.22 -21.22
#